data_AF-X1KHM6-F1
#
_entry.id   AF-X1KHM6-F1
#
_cell.length_a   1.000
_cell.length_b   1.000
_cell.length_c   1.000
_cell.angle_alpha   90.00
_cell.angle_beta   90.00
_cell.angle_gamma   90.00
#
_symmetry.space_group_name_H-M   'P 1'
#
loop_
_entity.id
_entity.type
_entity.pdbx_description
1 polymer ?
#
loop_
_entity_poly.entity_id
_entity_poly.type
_entity_poly.pdbx_seq_one_letter_code
_entity_poly.pdbx_strand_id
1 'polypeptide(L)'
;DQAKAGAAVELLKGWKGEMTPDCAAAAVYAVSEYYAKRTVFEPWLGDLTDFYCGSGLHSFSSISFYLDYSHLVLLDILEQDDGRWS
;
A
#
# COMPACT_ATOMS: atom_id res chain seq x y z
N ASP A 1 0.71 -18.59 -11.16
CA ASP A 1 1.44 -18.64 -12.44
C ASP A 1 2.78 -17.93 -12.26
N GLN A 2 3.85 -18.69 -12.14
CA GLN A 2 5.18 -18.21 -11.74
C GLN A 2 5.79 -17.25 -12.78
N ALA A 3 5.45 -17.41 -14.07
CA ALA A 3 5.92 -16.54 -15.14
C ALA A 3 5.35 -15.12 -15.03
N LYS A 4 4.07 -14.99 -14.64
CA LYS A 4 3.41 -13.69 -14.44
C LYS A 4 3.99 -12.94 -13.22
N ALA A 5 4.30 -13.68 -12.15
CA ALA A 5 4.95 -13.11 -10.98
C ALA A 5 6.37 -12.60 -11.32
N GLY A 6 7.13 -13.37 -12.11
CA GLY A 6 8.45 -12.93 -12.59
C GLY A 6 8.39 -11.64 -13.41
N ALA A 7 7.43 -11.55 -14.34
CA ALA A 7 7.23 -10.34 -15.15
C ALA A 7 6.88 -9.10 -14.29
N ALA A 8 6.04 -9.26 -13.26
CA ALA A 8 5.70 -8.19 -12.33
C ALA A 8 6.93 -7.70 -11.54
N VAL A 9 7.82 -8.61 -11.12
CA VAL A 9 9.07 -8.26 -10.43
C VAL A 9 10.02 -7.49 -11.35
N GLU A 10 10.13 -7.87 -12.63
CA GLU A 10 10.97 -7.14 -13.58
C GLU A 10 10.47 -5.70 -13.83
N LEU A 11 9.15 -5.50 -13.87
CA LEU A 11 8.57 -4.15 -13.96
C LEU A 11 8.97 -3.28 -12.76
N LEU A 12 8.95 -3.83 -11.55
CA LEU A 12 9.34 -3.12 -10.32
C LEU A 12 10.84 -2.80 -10.28
N LYS A 13 11.71 -3.70 -10.76
CA LYS A 13 13.17 -3.47 -10.75
C LYS A 13 13.59 -2.24 -11.55
N GLY A 14 12.89 -1.93 -12.64
CA GLY A 14 13.17 -0.76 -13.48
C GLY A 14 12.42 0.50 -13.06
N TRP A 15 11.60 0.43 -12.00
CA TRP A 15 10.71 1.53 -11.64
C TRP A 15 11.43 2.62 -10.85
N LYS A 16 11.14 3.88 -11.19
CA LYS A 16 11.73 5.07 -10.56
C LYS A 16 10.94 5.58 -9.35
N GLY A 17 9.88 4.88 -8.94
CA GLY A 17 9.00 5.30 -7.85
C GLY A 17 7.96 6.35 -8.24
N GLU A 18 7.82 6.67 -9.53
CA GLU A 18 6.82 7.61 -10.02
C GLU A 18 5.43 6.94 -10.11
N MET A 19 4.45 7.49 -9.38
CA MET A 19 3.07 6.99 -9.34
C MET A 19 2.22 7.71 -10.38
N THR A 20 2.28 7.27 -11.64
CA THR A 20 1.44 7.78 -12.73
C THR A 20 0.39 6.75 -13.17
N PRO A 21 -0.81 7.17 -13.63
CA PRO A 21 -1.89 6.25 -14.00
C PRO A 21 -1.57 5.28 -15.15
N ASP A 22 -0.59 5.63 -15.99
CA ASP A 22 -0.15 4.86 -17.16
C ASP A 22 1.08 3.99 -16.89
N CYS A 23 1.64 4.03 -15.67
CA CYS A 23 2.82 3.24 -15.30
C CYS A 23 2.42 1.84 -14.81
N ALA A 24 2.78 0.81 -15.59
CA ALA A 24 2.53 -0.58 -15.22
C ALA A 24 3.21 -0.98 -13.89
N ALA A 25 4.41 -0.47 -13.62
CA ALA A 25 5.10 -0.75 -12.36
C ALA A 25 4.41 -0.09 -11.15
N ALA A 26 3.89 1.12 -11.31
CA ALA A 26 3.09 1.79 -10.28
C ALA A 26 1.80 1.02 -9.97
N ALA A 27 1.13 0.48 -10.99
CA ALA A 27 -0.04 -0.37 -10.81
C ALA A 27 0.30 -1.68 -10.06
N VAL A 28 1.40 -2.34 -10.44
CA VAL A 28 1.88 -3.55 -9.74
C VAL A 28 2.21 -3.23 -8.27
N TYR A 29 2.88 -2.11 -8.01
CA TYR A 29 3.20 -1.67 -6.66
C TYR A 29 1.94 -1.41 -5.85
N ALA A 30 1.01 -0.59 -6.35
CA ALA A 30 -0.20 -0.20 -5.63
C ALA A 30 -1.05 -1.42 -5.22
N VAL A 31 -1.21 -2.37 -6.14
CA VAL A 31 -1.96 -3.61 -5.87
C VAL A 31 -1.22 -4.48 -4.85
N SER A 32 0.09 -4.63 -4.99
CA SER A 32 0.90 -5.42 -4.04
C SER A 32 0.87 -4.81 -2.64
N GLU A 33 1.00 -3.49 -2.55
CA GLU A 33 0.93 -2.73 -1.31
C GLU A 33 -0.45 -2.87 -0.64
N TYR A 34 -1.54 -2.74 -1.41
CA TYR A 34 -2.90 -2.94 -0.92
C TYR A 34 -3.07 -4.32 -0.25
N TYR A 35 -2.68 -5.40 -0.95
CA TYR A 35 -2.81 -6.75 -0.40
C TYR A 35 -1.87 -7.00 0.77
N ALA A 36 -0.66 -6.43 0.75
CA ALA A 36 0.26 -6.53 1.88
C ALA A 36 -0.30 -5.84 3.11
N LYS A 37 -0.79 -4.59 2.98
CA LYS A 37 -1.45 -3.84 4.06
C LYS A 37 -2.64 -4.61 4.60
N ARG A 38 -3.52 -5.10 3.73
CA ARG A 38 -4.67 -5.90 4.16
C ARG A 38 -4.23 -7.14 4.94
N THR A 39 -3.30 -7.92 4.41
CA THR A 39 -2.80 -9.15 5.08
C THR A 39 -2.21 -8.86 6.47
N VAL A 40 -1.46 -7.77 6.61
CA VAL A 40 -0.79 -7.41 7.87
C VAL A 40 -1.77 -6.83 8.89
N PHE A 41 -2.68 -5.95 8.44
CA PHE A 41 -3.50 -5.14 9.35
C PHE A 41 -4.95 -5.62 9.53
N GLU A 42 -5.47 -6.46 8.64
CA GLU A 42 -6.82 -7.06 8.78
C GLU A 42 -7.07 -7.75 10.13
N PRO A 43 -6.11 -8.51 10.69
CA PRO A 43 -6.31 -9.13 12.01
C PRO A 43 -6.50 -8.12 13.16
N TRP A 44 -5.99 -6.89 13.01
CA TRP A 44 -6.00 -5.86 14.06
C TRP A 44 -7.09 -4.81 13.86
N LEU A 45 -7.36 -4.45 12.60
CA LEU A 45 -8.27 -3.38 12.24
C LEU A 45 -9.67 -3.88 11.87
N GLY A 46 -9.83 -5.16 11.53
CA GLY A 46 -11.10 -5.74 11.12
C GLY A 46 -11.76 -4.94 9.99
N ASP A 47 -13.00 -4.51 10.19
CA ASP A 47 -13.76 -3.75 9.19
C ASP A 47 -13.14 -2.39 8.84
N LEU A 48 -12.21 -1.87 9.67
CA LEU A 48 -11.49 -0.61 9.39
C LEU A 48 -10.36 -0.77 8.37
N THR A 49 -9.95 -2.00 8.04
CA THR A 49 -8.84 -2.24 7.12
C THR A 49 -9.09 -1.68 5.73
N ASP A 50 -10.33 -1.74 5.27
CA ASP A 50 -10.71 -1.24 3.95
C ASP A 50 -10.58 0.28 3.87
N PHE A 51 -10.98 1.01 4.92
CA PHE A 51 -10.75 2.45 5.04
C PHE A 51 -9.25 2.79 5.12
N TYR A 52 -8.49 2.02 5.91
CA TYR A 52 -7.04 2.19 6.04
C TYR A 52 -6.30 1.97 4.71
N CYS A 53 -6.74 0.99 3.92
CA CYS A 53 -6.22 0.72 2.58
C CYS A 53 -6.74 1.71 1.52
N GLY A 54 -7.59 2.67 1.89
CA GLY A 54 -8.14 3.69 0.99
C GLY A 54 -9.27 3.18 0.08
N SER A 55 -9.86 2.02 0.36
CA SER A 55 -11.01 1.53 -0.40
C SER A 55 -12.25 2.37 -0.06
N GLY A 56 -12.91 2.90 -1.09
CA GLY A 56 -14.01 3.88 -0.96
C GLY A 56 -13.64 5.33 -1.32
N LEU A 57 -12.36 5.65 -1.53
CA LEU A 57 -11.95 6.91 -2.15
C LEU A 57 -12.14 6.79 -3.67
N HIS A 58 -13.35 7.10 -4.13
CA HIS A 58 -13.73 7.15 -5.54
C HIS A 58 -12.99 8.28 -6.31
N SER A 59 -11.69 8.12 -6.53
CA SER A 59 -11.04 8.47 -7.80
C SER A 59 -9.59 8.00 -7.75
N PHE A 60 -9.18 7.20 -8.73
CA PHE A 60 -7.77 6.91 -9.00
C PHE A 60 -7.04 8.16 -9.55
N SER A 61 -7.43 9.39 -9.17
CA SER A 61 -6.81 10.65 -9.62
C SER A 61 -6.27 11.52 -8.49
N SER A 62 -6.31 11.08 -7.23
CA SER A 62 -5.63 11.81 -6.14
C SER A 62 -5.38 10.93 -4.91
N ILE A 63 -4.95 9.68 -5.13
CA ILE A 63 -4.35 8.84 -4.07
C ILE A 63 -2.92 9.35 -3.75
N SER A 64 -2.77 10.65 -3.51
CA SER A 64 -1.44 11.30 -3.42
C SER A 64 -1.35 12.36 -2.32
N PHE A 65 -2.36 12.49 -1.45
CA PHE A 65 -2.24 13.39 -0.29
C PHE A 65 -2.58 12.71 1.03
N TYR A 66 -3.66 11.93 1.09
CA TYR A 66 -4.08 11.33 2.37
C TYR A 66 -3.34 10.04 2.73
N LEU A 67 -2.85 9.27 1.75
CA LEU A 67 -1.98 8.12 2.04
C LEU A 67 -0.66 8.57 2.66
N ASP A 68 -0.09 9.70 2.21
CA ASP A 68 1.17 10.22 2.74
C ASP A 68 1.08 10.53 4.23
N TYR A 69 -0.04 11.08 4.67
CA TYR A 69 -0.25 11.37 6.08
C TYR A 69 -0.67 10.14 6.89
N SER A 70 -1.48 9.22 6.33
CA SER A 70 -1.96 8.08 7.12
C SER A 70 -0.85 7.08 7.46
N HIS A 71 0.11 6.87 6.55
CA HIS A 71 1.23 5.98 6.84
C HIS A 71 2.27 6.62 7.77
N LEU A 72 2.51 7.93 7.65
CA LEU A 72 3.42 8.64 8.57
C LEU A 72 2.86 8.76 9.98
N VAL A 73 1.55 8.99 10.12
CA VAL A 73 0.90 8.97 11.44
C VAL A 73 0.92 7.56 12.04
N LEU A 74 0.71 6.51 11.24
CA LEU A 74 0.85 5.15 11.75
C LEU A 74 2.29 4.81 12.14
N LEU A 75 3.28 5.23 11.34
CA LEU A 75 4.69 5.09 11.69
C LEU A 75 5.02 5.82 12.98
N ASP A 76 4.55 7.06 13.17
CA ASP A 76 4.73 7.82 14.40
C ASP A 76 4.09 7.11 15.61
N ILE A 77 2.88 6.55 15.45
CA ILE A 77 2.22 5.76 16.52
C ILE A 77 3.01 4.48 16.84
N LEU A 78 3.56 3.79 15.83
CA LEU A 78 4.35 2.58 16.01
C LEU A 78 5.75 2.87 16.58
N GLU A 79 6.37 3.98 16.21
CA GLU A 79 7.66 4.45 16.73
C GLU A 79 7.56 4.97 18.16
N GLN A 80 6.41 5.54 18.54
CA GLN A 80 6.12 5.97 19.91
C GLN A 80 5.73 4.82 20.85
N ASP A 81 5.50 3.61 20.31
CA ASP A 81 5.14 2.45 21.10
C ASP A 81 6.35 1.52 21.30
N ASP A 82 6.94 1.56 22.51
CA ASP A 82 8.13 0.79 22.93
C ASP A 82 7.86 -0.74 23.09
N GLY A 83 7.05 -1.34 22.21
CA GLY A 83 6.88 -2.79 22.12
C GLY A 83 5.61 -3.36 22.76
N ARG A 84 4.46 -2.69 22.66
CA ARG A 84 3.17 -3.21 23.15
C ARG A 84 2.32 -3.96 22.11
N TRP A 85 2.78 -4.06 20.86
CA TRP A 85 2.10 -4.82 19.80
C TRP A 85 2.68 -6.22 19.53
N SER A 86 3.53 -6.76 20.42
CA SER A 86 4.04 -8.15 20.35
C SER A 86 3.09 -9.17 20.96
#